data_AF-A0A7C3S8F9-F1
#
_entry.id   AF-A0A7C3S8F9-F1
#
_cell.length_a   1.000
_cell.length_b   1.000
_cell.length_c   1.000
_cell.angle_alpha   90.00
_cell.angle_beta   90.00
_cell.angle_gamma   90.00
#
_symmetry.space_group_name_H-M   'P 1'
#
loop_
_entity.id
_entity.type
_entity.pdbx_description
1 polymer ?
#
loop_
_entity_poly.entity_id
_entity_poly.type
_entity_poly.pdbx_seq_one_letter_code
_entity_poly.pdbx_strand_id
1 'polypeptide(L)' 'LPHTDRAHLAGDMNRAYRLLVGQWLSYMEHLRMHYPYLFSLALRTNPFDVKASPIVA' A
#
# COMPACT_ATOMS: atom_id res chain seq x y z
N LEU A 1 1.72 26.11 -10.17
CA LEU A 1 1.96 26.13 -8.71
C LEU A 1 3.33 26.74 -8.41
N PRO A 2 3.46 27.59 -7.39
CA PRO A 2 4.72 27.98 -6.78
C PRO A 2 5.56 26.79 -6.29
N HIS A 3 6.86 26.99 -6.08
CA HIS A 3 7.76 25.95 -5.55
C HIS A 3 7.40 25.56 -4.11
N THR A 4 7.06 26.54 -3.28
CA THR A 4 6.60 26.35 -1.89
C THR A 4 5.40 25.41 -1.83
N ASP A 5 4.40 25.63 -2.67
CA ASP A 5 3.17 24.83 -2.67
C ASP A 5 3.45 23.38 -3.06
N ARG A 6 4.33 23.16 -4.05
CA ARG A 6 4.77 21.80 -4.41
C ARG A 6 5.51 21.11 -3.25
N ALA A 7 6.34 21.85 -2.52
CA ALA A 7 7.07 21.30 -1.38
C ALA A 7 6.12 20.90 -0.23
N HIS A 8 5.12 21.73 0.06
CA HIS A 8 4.07 21.40 1.04
C HIS A 8 3.30 20.14 0.63
N LEU A 9 2.82 20.08 -0.62
CA LEU A 9 2.10 18.91 -1.12
C LEU A 9 2.96 17.64 -1.08
N ALA A 10 4.24 17.72 -1.43
CA ALA A 10 5.15 16.58 -1.30
C ALA A 10 5.29 16.12 0.17
N GLY A 11 5.38 17.07 1.10
CA GLY A 11 5.35 16.79 2.54
C GLY A 11 4.05 16.11 2.99
N ASP A 12 2.91 16.57 2.49
CA ASP A 12 1.59 16.04 2.82
C ASP A 12 1.42 14.61 2.29
N MET A 13 1.82 14.37 1.04
CA MET A 13 1.84 13.04 0.43
C MET A 13 2.73 12.09 1.22
N ASN A 14 3.94 12.51 1.61
CA ASN A 14 4.82 11.68 2.42
C ASN A 14 4.20 11.26 3.76
N ARG A 15 3.46 12.17 4.44
CA ARG A 15 2.76 11.84 5.69
C ARG A 15 1.63 10.85 5.45
N ALA A 16 0.81 11.07 4.41
CA ALA A 16 -0.29 10.19 4.06
C ALA A 16 0.19 8.78 3.67
N TYR A 17 1.17 8.67 2.77
CA TYR A 17 1.70 7.37 2.33
C TYR A 17 2.32 6.56 3.48
N ARG A 18 3.02 7.20 4.42
CA ARG A 18 3.54 6.50 5.62
C ARG A 18 2.42 5.88 6.45
N LEU A 19 1.33 6.63 6.67
CA LEU A 19 0.17 6.13 7.41
C LEU A 19 -0.55 5.00 6.65
N LEU A 20 -0.71 5.15 5.34
CA LEU A 20 -1.34 4.14 4.49
C LEU A 20 -0.56 2.83 4.46
N VAL A 21 0.78 2.89 4.42
CA VAL A 21 1.62 1.68 4.52
C VAL A 21 1.38 0.96 5.85
N GLY A 22 1.34 1.69 6.96
CA GLY A 22 1.04 1.11 8.27
C GLY A 22 -0.34 0.45 8.32
N GLN A 23 -1.36 1.11 7.76
CA GLN A 23 -2.72 0.55 7.66
C GLN A 23 -2.76 -0.71 6.79
N TRP A 24 -2.05 -0.71 5.66
CA TRP A 24 -1.97 -1.86 4.78
C TRP A 24 -1.31 -3.05 5.46
N LEU A 25 -0.23 -2.85 6.22
CA LEU A 25 0.43 -3.92 6.99
C LEU A 25 -0.50 -4.52 8.05
N SER A 26 -1.21 -3.68 8.82
CA SER A 26 -2.21 -4.15 9.80
C SER A 26 -3.33 -4.95 9.14
N TYR A 27 -3.79 -4.51 7.97
CA TYR A 27 -4.80 -5.23 7.19
C TYR A 27 -4.28 -6.57 6.67
N MET A 28 -3.04 -6.62 6.17
CA MET A 28 -2.40 -7.87 5.73
C MET A 28 -2.26 -8.87 6.89
N GLU A 29 -1.95 -8.41 8.10
CA GLU A 29 -1.94 -9.27 9.29
C GLU A 29 -3.33 -9.83 9.62
N HIS A 30 -4.37 -8.99 9.58
CA HIS A 30 -5.75 -9.45 9.75
C HIS A 30 -6.14 -10.50 8.71
N LEU A 31 -5.86 -10.24 7.43
CA LEU A 31 -6.13 -11.20 6.36
C LEU A 31 -5.37 -12.51 6.56
N ARG A 32 -4.10 -12.45 6.98
CA ARG A 32 -3.29 -13.65 7.24
C ARG A 32 -3.91 -14.56 8.29
N MET A 33 -4.50 -13.97 9.33
CA MET A 33 -5.09 -14.74 10.44
C MET A 33 -6.50 -15.25 10.13
N HIS A 34 -7.33 -14.46 9.45
CA HIS A 34 -8.75 -14.75 9.31
C HIS A 34 -9.18 -15.18 7.91
N TYR A 35 -8.42 -14.81 6.87
CA TYR A 35 -8.76 -15.06 5.46
C TYR A 35 -7.53 -15.40 4.62
N PRO A 36 -6.89 -16.58 4.84
CA PRO A 36 -5.59 -16.92 4.22
C PRO A 36 -5.57 -16.86 2.68
N TYR A 37 -6.71 -17.16 2.03
CA TYR A 37 -6.84 -17.02 0.58
C TYR A 37 -6.78 -15.57 0.12
N LEU A 38 -7.50 -14.67 0.80
CA LEU A 38 -7.48 -13.22 0.51
C LEU A 38 -6.11 -12.62 0.80
N PHE A 39 -5.44 -13.08 1.86
CA PHE A 39 -4.05 -12.72 2.14
C PHE A 39 -3.13 -13.08 0.96
N SER A 40 -3.24 -14.31 0.46
CA SER A 40 -2.44 -14.77 -0.69
C SER A 40 -2.70 -13.93 -1.95
N LEU A 41 -3.97 -13.59 -2.22
CA LEU A 41 -4.32 -12.72 -3.34
C LEU A 41 -3.75 -11.30 -3.16
N ALA A 42 -3.97 -10.68 -2.00
CA ALA A 42 -3.51 -9.33 -1.71
C ALA A 42 -1.98 -9.20 -1.75
N LEU A 43 -1.25 -10.28 -1.39
CA LEU A 43 0.20 -10.32 -1.51
C LEU A 43 0.66 -10.36 -2.98
N ARG A 44 -0.04 -11.11 -3.84
CA ARG A 44 0.25 -11.19 -5.28
C ARG A 44 -0.10 -9.92 -6.04
N THR A 45 -1.11 -9.18 -5.57
CA THR A 45 -1.53 -7.88 -6.13
C THR A 45 -1.09 -6.72 -5.23
N ASN A 46 0.08 -6.85 -4.59
CA ASN A 46 0.57 -5.86 -3.63
C ASN A 46 0.72 -4.46 -4.28
N PRO A 47 0.07 -3.41 -3.75
CA PRO A 47 0.14 -2.06 -4.33
C PRO A 47 1.53 -1.42 -4.33
N PHE A 48 2.49 -1.99 -3.59
CA PHE A 48 3.87 -1.51 -3.53
C PHE A 48 4.80 -2.15 -4.57
N ASP A 49 4.32 -3.14 -5.31
CA ASP A 49 5.02 -3.68 -6.48
C ASP A 49 4.24 -3.32 -7.74
N VAL A 50 4.82 -2.45 -8.56
CA VAL A 50 4.22 -1.99 -9.82
C VAL A 50 4.06 -3.11 -10.85
N LYS A 51 4.75 -4.24 -10.66
CA LYS A 51 4.68 -5.42 -11.51
C LYS A 51 3.83 -6.55 -10.91
N ALA A 52 3.19 -6.30 -9.76
CA ALA A 52 2.32 -7.26 -9.10
C ALA A 52 1.23 -7.76 -10.06
N SER A 53 0.98 -9.08 -10.02
CA SER A 53 0.03 -9.74 -10.92
C SER A 53 -0.77 -10.80 -10.17
N PRO A 54 -2.10 -10.90 -10.40
CA PRO A 54 -2.91 -11.95 -9.79
C PRO A 54 -2.67 -13.34 -10.39
N ILE A 55 -2.06 -13.42 -11.58
CA ILE A 55 -1.88 -14.67 -12.35
C ILE A 55 -0.70 -15.48 -11.79
N VAL A 56 -0.92 -16.77 -11.55
CA VAL A 56 0.14 -17.74 -11.19
C VAL A 56 0.50 -18.50 -12.47
N ALA A 57 1.78 -18.45 -12.85
CA ALA A 57 2.32 -19.18 -14.00
C ALA A 57 2.61 -20.65 -13.67
#